data_AF-A0A822Z6L6-F1
#
_entry.id   AF-A0A822Z6L6-F1
#
_cell.length_a   1.000
_cell.length_b   1.000
_cell.length_c   1.000
_cell.angle_alpha   90.00
_cell.angle_beta   90.00
_cell.angle_gamma   90.00
#
_symmetry.space_group_name_H-M   'P 1'
#
loop_
_entity.id
_entity.type
_entity.pdbx_description
1 polymer ?
#
loop_
_entity_poly.entity_id
_entity_poly.type
_entity_poly.pdbx_seq_one_letter_code
_entity_poly.pdbx_strand_id
1 'polypeptide(L)'
;MLHLLFRLRGSGKTLGGGMRQIDILCAAAYVALHENVGKLEGDHKKAKSLAEGLNQIKELRVDVSSVETNIAVNVNHHKVGEADEPAMYKINDDLVTATHLIL
;
A
#
# COMPACT_ATOMS: atom_id res chain seq x y z
N MET A 1 -19.82 -1.86 -29.22
CA MET A 1 -18.57 -2.60 -28.88
C MET A 1 -17.57 -2.63 -30.04
N LEU A 2 -17.92 -3.14 -31.24
CA LEU A 2 -17.02 -3.23 -32.40
C LEU A 2 -16.42 -1.87 -32.84
N HIS A 3 -17.21 -0.79 -32.79
CA HIS A 3 -16.76 0.56 -33.13
C HIS A 3 -15.61 1.07 -32.23
N LEU A 4 -15.64 0.77 -30.92
CA LEU A 4 -14.59 1.17 -29.99
C LEU A 4 -13.28 0.41 -30.26
N LEU A 5 -13.37 -0.89 -30.51
CA LEU A 5 -12.23 -1.73 -30.90
C LEU A 5 -11.55 -1.22 -32.18
N PHE A 6 -12.33 -0.80 -33.18
CA PHE A 6 -11.77 -0.26 -34.42
C PHE A 6 -11.04 1.07 -34.21
N ARG A 7 -11.60 1.95 -33.36
CA ARG A 7 -10.96 3.22 -32.97
C ARG A 7 -9.62 3.00 -32.25
N LEU A 8 -9.59 2.09 -31.28
CA LEU A 8 -8.37 1.77 -30.54
C LEU A 8 -7.27 1.20 -31.45
N ARG A 9 -7.62 0.38 -32.45
CA ARG A 9 -6.65 -0.12 -33.45
C ARG A 9 -6.06 1.01 -34.29
N GLY A 10 -6.86 2.01 -34.67
CA GLY A 10 -6.39 3.19 -35.39
C GLY A 10 -5.41 4.01 -34.56
N SER A 11 -5.80 4.37 -33.34
CA SER A 11 -4.95 5.12 -32.40
C SER A 11 -3.66 4.36 -32.04
N GLY A 12 -3.74 3.04 -31.88
CA GLY A 12 -2.58 2.19 -31.61
C GLY A 12 -1.58 2.20 -32.76
N LYS A 13 -2.03 2.20 -34.02
CA LYS A 13 -1.13 2.32 -35.18
C LYS A 13 -0.45 3.68 -35.25
N THR A 14 -1.17 4.77 -34.99
CA THR A 14 -0.60 6.13 -34.99
C THR A 14 0.41 6.35 -33.86
N LEU A 15 0.23 5.67 -32.73
CA LEU A 15 1.15 5.67 -31.58
C LEU A 15 2.30 4.65 -31.73
N GLY A 16 2.39 3.93 -32.85
CA GLY A 16 3.46 2.95 -33.11
C GLY A 16 3.23 1.54 -32.55
N GLY A 17 2.07 1.24 -31.97
CA GLY A 17 1.70 -0.07 -31.43
C GLY A 17 1.36 -1.15 -32.49
N GLY A 18 1.49 -0.85 -33.78
CA GLY A 18 1.31 -1.79 -34.89
C GLY A 18 2.49 -2.77 -35.05
N MET A 19 2.76 -3.59 -34.03
CA MET A 19 3.89 -4.53 -33.99
C MET A 19 3.68 -5.72 -34.95
N ARG A 20 4.76 -6.14 -35.64
CA ARG A 20 4.74 -7.26 -36.61
C ARG A 20 5.11 -8.63 -36.02
N GLN A 21 5.69 -8.67 -34.82
CA GLN A 21 6.15 -9.89 -34.14
C GLN A 21 5.56 -9.97 -32.71
N ILE A 22 4.28 -9.62 -32.58
CA ILE A 22 3.58 -9.58 -31.30
C ILE A 22 3.38 -10.98 -30.68
N ASP A 23 3.48 -12.04 -31.49
CA ASP A 23 3.14 -13.41 -31.08
C ASP A 23 3.94 -13.90 -29.87
N ILE A 24 5.22 -13.52 -29.78
CA ILE A 24 6.08 -13.90 -28.64
C ILE A 24 5.58 -13.22 -27.35
N LEU A 25 5.18 -11.94 -27.43
CA LEU A 25 4.60 -11.21 -26.29
C LEU A 25 3.23 -11.78 -25.92
N CYS A 26 2.40 -12.16 -26.91
CA CYS A 26 1.11 -12.81 -26.67
C CYS A 26 1.27 -14.18 -25.99
N ALA A 27 2.25 -14.98 -26.40
CA ALA A 27 2.54 -16.26 -25.76
C ALA A 27 2.98 -16.08 -24.30
N ALA A 28 3.87 -15.11 -24.03
CA ALA A 28 4.27 -14.78 -22.66
C ALA A 28 3.10 -14.26 -21.81
N ALA A 29 2.25 -13.39 -22.37
CA ALA A 29 1.05 -12.89 -21.69
C ALA A 29 0.05 -14.00 -21.39
N TYR A 30 -0.12 -14.96 -22.31
CA TYR A 30 -0.97 -16.13 -22.11
C TYR A 30 -0.50 -16.98 -20.93
N VAL A 31 0.79 -17.33 -20.89
CA VAL A 31 1.38 -18.08 -19.77
C VAL A 31 1.23 -17.32 -18.46
N ALA A 32 1.52 -16.01 -18.46
CA ALA A 32 1.38 -15.19 -17.26
C ALA A 32 -0.06 -15.16 -16.72
N LEU A 33 -1.06 -15.05 -17.59
CA LEU A 33 -2.47 -15.05 -17.18
C LEU A 33 -2.93 -16.42 -16.66
N HIS A 34 -2.41 -17.51 -17.21
CA HIS A 34 -2.81 -18.85 -16.81
C HIS A 34 -2.09 -19.34 -15.55
N GLU A 35 -0.81 -19.01 -15.37
CA GLU A 35 0.01 -19.60 -14.31
C GLU A 35 0.28 -18.65 -13.14
N ASN A 36 0.19 -17.33 -13.32
CA ASN A 36 0.64 -16.37 -12.30
C ASN A 36 -0.50 -15.66 -11.55
N VAL A 37 -1.75 -15.69 -12.05
CA VAL A 37 -2.88 -15.03 -11.36
C VAL A 37 -3.08 -15.60 -9.95
N GLY A 38 -2.99 -16.92 -9.77
CA GLY A 38 -3.10 -17.54 -8.45
C GLY A 38 -1.97 -17.17 -7.47
N LYS A 39 -0.84 -16.66 -7.98
CA LYS A 39 0.32 -16.27 -7.14
C LYS A 39 0.12 -14.89 -6.51
N LEU A 40 -0.78 -14.06 -7.03
CA LEU A 40 -1.04 -12.70 -6.53
C LEU A 40 -1.46 -12.69 -5.06
N GLU A 41 -2.24 -13.68 -4.61
CA GLU A 41 -2.60 -13.80 -3.19
C GLU A 41 -1.37 -13.95 -2.29
N GLY A 42 -0.38 -14.74 -2.74
CA GLY A 42 0.89 -14.89 -2.05
C GLY A 42 1.67 -13.58 -1.99
N ASP A 43 1.64 -12.78 -3.06
CA ASP A 43 2.31 -11.48 -3.08
C ASP A 43 1.62 -10.45 -2.18
N HIS A 44 0.28 -10.51 -2.06
CA HIS A 44 -0.46 -9.67 -1.10
C HIS A 44 -0.07 -10.02 0.35
N LYS A 45 0.03 -11.33 0.66
CA LYS A 45 0.48 -11.79 1.99
C LYS A 45 1.90 -11.32 2.29
N LYS A 46 2.83 -11.46 1.34
CA LYS A 46 4.21 -10.98 1.50
C LYS A 46 4.26 -9.47 1.72
N ALA A 47 3.48 -8.68 0.99
CA ALA A 47 3.43 -7.24 1.16
C ALA A 47 2.95 -6.83 2.56
N LYS A 48 1.94 -7.53 3.10
CA LYS A 48 1.50 -7.34 4.50
C LYS A 48 2.60 -7.72 5.49
N SER A 49 3.21 -8.89 5.34
CA SER A 49 4.31 -9.31 6.22
C SER A 49 5.52 -8.38 6.13
N LEU A 50 5.81 -7.81 4.95
CA LEU A 50 6.84 -6.79 4.78
C LEU A 50 6.48 -5.52 5.54
N ALA A 51 5.24 -5.03 5.45
CA ALA A 51 4.78 -3.85 6.19
C ALA A 51 4.84 -4.06 7.71
N GLU A 52 4.43 -5.24 8.19
CA GLU A 52 4.56 -5.63 9.60
C GLU A 52 6.02 -5.68 10.05
N GLY A 53 6.91 -6.22 9.22
CA GLY A 53 8.35 -6.28 9.48
C GLY A 53 9.00 -4.89 9.52
N LEU A 54 8.60 -4.00 8.61
CA LEU A 54 9.09 -2.61 8.59
C LEU A 54 8.70 -1.85 9.87
N ASN A 55 7.52 -2.12 10.44
CA ASN A 55 7.09 -1.53 11.73
C ASN A 55 7.88 -2.01 12.95
N GLN A 56 8.71 -3.04 12.82
CA GLN A 56 9.61 -3.46 13.90
C GLN A 56 10.86 -2.57 13.99
N ILE A 57 11.13 -1.79 12.94
CA ILE A 57 12.24 -0.83 12.90
C ILE A 57 11.73 0.46 13.56
N LYS A 58 12.38 0.89 14.64
CA LYS A 58 11.91 2.00 15.50
C LYS A 58 11.72 3.31 14.73
N GLU A 59 12.55 3.52 13.73
CA GLU A 59 12.54 4.72 12.90
C GLU A 59 11.50 4.67 11.78
N LEU A 60 10.80 3.55 11.56
CA LEU A 60 9.86 3.39 10.47
C LEU A 60 8.43 3.15 10.97
N ARG A 61 7.47 3.80 10.31
CA ARG A 61 6.04 3.49 10.45
C ARG A 61 5.39 3.26 9.10
N VAL A 62 4.59 2.21 9.04
CA VAL A 62 3.80 1.76 7.90
C VAL A 62 2.40 1.44 8.40
N ASP A 63 1.37 1.97 7.74
CA ASP A 63 0.01 1.56 8.03
C ASP A 63 -0.29 0.21 7.35
N VAL A 64 -0.16 -0.88 8.12
CA VAL A 64 -0.42 -2.25 7.64
C VAL A 64 -1.86 -2.43 7.17
N SER A 65 -2.82 -1.70 7.77
CA SER A 65 -4.24 -1.83 7.43
C SER A 65 -4.54 -1.33 6.01
N SER A 66 -3.73 -0.39 5.51
CA SER A 66 -3.82 0.14 4.14
C SER A 66 -3.22 -0.78 3.06
N VAL A 67 -2.52 -1.85 3.45
CA VAL A 67 -1.85 -2.77 2.50
C VAL A 67 -2.84 -3.83 2.01
N GLU A 68 -3.50 -3.56 0.88
CA GLU A 68 -4.52 -4.44 0.31
C GLU A 68 -3.99 -5.37 -0.81
N THR A 69 -2.92 -4.96 -1.49
CA THR A 69 -2.37 -5.65 -2.67
C THR A 69 -0.91 -6.05 -2.46
N ASN A 70 -0.17 -6.31 -3.53
CA ASN A 70 1.26 -6.64 -3.51
C ASN A 70 2.17 -5.42 -3.28
N ILE A 71 1.62 -4.24 -3.00
CA ILE A 71 2.37 -3.00 -2.81
C ILE A 71 2.05 -2.43 -1.42
N ALA A 72 3.09 -2.16 -0.64
CA ALA A 72 2.99 -1.38 0.59
C ALA A 72 3.42 0.07 0.29
N VAL A 73 2.50 1.01 0.45
CA VAL A 73 2.75 2.45 0.26
C VAL A 73 2.83 3.15 1.62
N ASN A 74 3.36 4.38 1.63
CA ASN A 74 3.35 5.27 2.80
C ASN A 74 4.23 4.82 3.99
N VAL A 75 5.48 4.45 3.69
CA VAL A 75 6.52 4.21 4.70
C VAL A 75 7.08 5.55 5.17
N ASN A 76 6.90 5.87 6.45
CA ASN A 76 7.35 7.12 7.05
C ASN A 76 8.53 6.88 7.97
N HIS A 77 9.49 7.81 7.98
CA HIS A 77 10.59 7.78 8.93
C HIS A 77 10.23 8.63 10.17
N HIS A 78 9.96 8.01 11.30
CA HIS A 78 9.77 8.70 12.56
C HIS A 78 11.12 8.95 13.24
N LYS A 79 11.40 10.18 13.69
CA LYS A 79 12.58 10.44 14.51
C LYS A 79 12.37 9.81 15.89
N VAL A 80 13.30 8.97 16.34
CA VAL A 80 13.31 8.45 17.71
C VAL A 80 13.65 9.62 18.64
N GLY A 81 12.65 10.19 19.33
CA GLY A 81 12.84 11.29 20.28
C GLY A 81 11.76 12.36 20.36
N GLU A 82 10.70 12.31 19.55
CA GLU A 82 9.55 13.24 19.66
C GLU A 82 8.32 12.42 20.07
N ALA A 83 7.80 12.70 21.26
CA ALA A 83 6.90 11.88 22.08
C ALA A 83 5.89 10.97 21.35
N ASP A 84 5.96 9.67 21.63
CA ASP A 84 4.78 8.82 21.67
C ASP A 84 3.93 9.27 22.89
N GLU A 85 3.00 10.20 22.70
CA GLU A 85 1.87 10.34 23.63
C GLU A 85 0.84 9.23 23.30
N PRO A 86 0.64 8.22 24.17
CA PRO A 86 -0.47 7.31 24.02
C PRO A 86 -1.76 8.01 24.44
N ALA A 87 -2.81 7.78 23.65
CA ALA A 87 -4.17 8.19 23.91
C ALA A 87 -4.64 7.83 25.35
N MET A 88 -5.26 8.83 26.00
CA MET A 88 -6.31 8.72 27.02
C MET A 88 -5.96 7.98 28.33
N TYR A 89 -5.53 8.73 29.35
CA TYR A 89 -5.77 8.36 30.74
C TYR A 89 -7.08 9.01 31.23
N LYS A 90 -8.03 8.18 31.66
CA LYS A 90 -9.31 8.60 32.25
C LYS A 90 -9.07 9.46 33.48
N ILE A 91 -9.66 10.66 33.53
CA ILE A 91 -9.78 11.44 34.76
C ILE A 91 -10.90 10.81 35.57
N ASN A 92 -10.56 10.21 36.72
CA ASN A 92 -11.52 9.88 37.76
C ASN A 92 -11.76 11.13 38.62
N ASP A 93 -13.03 11.41 38.89
CA ASP A 93 -13.61 12.57 39.57
C ASP A 93 -13.32 12.68 41.10
N ASP A 94 -12.09 12.49 41.58
CA ASP A 94 -11.83 12.50 43.04
C ASP A 94 -10.51 13.19 43.49
N LEU A 95 -10.29 14.45 43.12
CA LEU A 95 -9.29 15.31 43.79
C LEU A 95 -9.80 16.74 43.99
N VAL A 96 -10.83 16.87 44.82
CA VAL A 96 -10.95 18.03 45.71
C VAL A 96 -9.87 17.87 46.78
N THR A 97 -8.93 18.81 46.90
CA THR A 97 -8.50 19.48 48.15
C THR A 97 -7.14 20.17 47.99
N ALA A 98 -7.14 21.48 48.29
CA ALA A 98 -6.04 22.33 48.73
C ALA A 98 -4.81 22.51 47.82
N THR A 99 -4.68 23.71 47.22
CA THR A 99 -3.54 24.64 47.39
C THR A 99 -3.87 25.95 46.66
N HIS A 100 -4.76 26.76 47.24
CA HIS A 100 -4.83 28.21 46.99
C HIS A 100 -4.95 28.89 48.36
N LEU A 101 -3.86 28.82 49.10
CA LEU A 101 -3.53 29.74 50.17
C LEU A 101 -2.01 29.98 50.04
N ILE A 102 -1.61 31.26 49.97
CA ILE A 102 -0.23 31.76 49.97
C ILE A 102 0.43 31.85 48.57
N LEU A 103 -0.01 32.81 47.74
CA LEU A 103 0.65 34.12 47.50
C LEU A 103 -0.13 34.89 46.42
#